data_AF-A0A430FUE6-F1
#
_entry.id   AF-A0A430FUE6-F1
#
_cell.length_a   1.000
_cell.length_b   1.000
_cell.length_c   1.000
_cell.angle_alpha   90.00
_cell.angle_beta   90.00
_cell.angle_gamma   90.00
#
_symmetry.space_group_name_H-M   'P 1'
#
loop_
_entity.id
_entity.type
_entity.pdbx_description
1 polymer ?
#
loop_
_entity_poly.entity_id
_entity_poly.type
_entity_poly.pdbx_seq_one_letter_code
_entity_poly.pdbx_strand_id
1 'polypeptide(L)'
;MFDTSSEETYRRDLASLRAGYDALDQIARKQAHVTATTTGPAGRTTAPVPLNLGAWQLQQDIVALIDNTARAARIPRRGLTVEQQIGFILHRLPALAEREDMPLIADLTHQAATRLDQLLDPPPETKMIGHCPTCGIELRCDQQEIDGGYTECDHCHTTHRIKDIHQATITRLAISGAQGTPASIERLLRPWGIAINRRTISKWGTRGHIHPTNHTPNGDPIYLIWDVWQCLNRNTTTRT
;
A
#
# COMPACT_ATOMS: atom_id res chain seq x y z
N MET A 1 23.08 19.33 -8.70
CA MET A 1 22.44 20.07 -9.80
C MET A 1 21.45 19.11 -10.43
N PHE A 2 20.17 19.43 -10.40
CA PHE A 2 19.13 18.60 -11.01
C PHE A 2 19.26 18.78 -12.53
N ASP A 3 19.59 17.70 -13.24
CA ASP A 3 19.85 17.75 -14.69
C ASP A 3 18.55 17.75 -15.50
N THR A 4 18.61 18.26 -16.72
CA THR A 4 17.49 18.38 -17.67
C THR A 4 16.80 17.03 -17.93
N SER A 5 17.58 15.94 -17.97
CA SER A 5 17.05 14.57 -18.12
C SER A 5 16.23 14.11 -16.89
N SER A 6 16.71 14.45 -15.69
CA SER A 6 15.99 14.18 -14.43
C SER A 6 14.72 15.02 -14.31
N GLU A 7 14.75 16.26 -14.80
CA GLU A 7 13.58 17.13 -14.85
C GLU A 7 12.47 16.58 -15.76
N GLU A 8 12.84 16.12 -16.95
CA GLU A 8 11.88 15.55 -17.89
C GLU A 8 11.27 14.24 -17.38
N THR A 9 12.08 13.41 -16.69
CA THR A 9 11.59 12.20 -16.03
C THR A 9 10.61 12.55 -14.92
N TYR A 10 10.95 13.51 -14.05
CA TYR A 10 10.07 13.98 -12.99
C TYR A 10 8.75 14.54 -13.52
N ARG A 11 8.79 15.31 -14.61
CA ARG A 11 7.60 15.83 -15.29
C ARG A 11 6.70 14.69 -15.80
N ARG A 12 7.30 13.67 -16.42
CA ARG A 12 6.59 12.46 -16.88
C ARG A 12 5.95 11.71 -15.72
N ASP A 13 6.67 11.53 -14.62
CA ASP A 13 6.18 10.82 -13.44
C ASP A 13 4.99 11.55 -12.80
N LEU A 14 5.06 12.88 -12.65
CA LEU A 14 3.93 13.71 -12.20
C LEU A 14 2.73 13.60 -13.15
N ALA A 15 2.95 13.59 -14.46
CA ALA A 15 1.88 13.43 -15.44
C ALA A 15 1.22 12.04 -15.33
N SER A 16 2.02 10.99 -15.15
CA SER A 16 1.54 9.62 -14.92
C SER A 16 0.70 9.54 -13.63
N LEU A 17 1.21 10.07 -12.52
CA LEU A 17 0.49 10.15 -11.25
C LEU A 17 -0.85 10.87 -11.42
N ARG A 18 -0.87 12.02 -12.09
CA ARG A 18 -2.09 12.79 -12.33
C ARG A 18 -3.12 12.03 -13.17
N ALA A 19 -2.67 11.30 -14.19
CA ALA A 19 -3.55 10.54 -15.08
C ALA A 19 -4.13 9.29 -14.39
N GLY A 20 -3.31 8.58 -13.61
CA GLY A 20 -3.72 7.33 -12.95
C GLY A 20 -4.35 7.51 -11.56
N TYR A 21 -4.32 8.70 -10.95
CA TYR A 21 -4.81 8.91 -9.58
C TYR A 21 -6.29 8.58 -9.40
N ASP A 22 -7.15 8.92 -10.36
CA ASP A 22 -8.58 8.60 -10.28
C ASP A 22 -8.80 7.07 -10.33
N ALA A 23 -8.06 6.36 -11.18
CA ALA A 23 -8.09 4.89 -11.22
C ALA A 23 -7.58 4.29 -9.89
N LEU A 24 -6.53 4.86 -9.30
CA LEU A 24 -6.03 4.47 -7.99
C LEU A 24 -7.06 4.70 -6.88
N ASP A 25 -7.67 5.89 -6.82
CA ASP A 25 -8.70 6.23 -5.85
C ASP A 25 -9.91 5.29 -6.01
N GLN A 26 -10.31 5.02 -7.26
CA GLN A 26 -11.31 4.01 -7.57
C GLN A 26 -10.89 2.62 -7.08
N ILE A 27 -9.65 2.14 -7.28
CA ILE A 27 -9.20 0.81 -6.84
C ILE A 27 -9.12 0.73 -5.31
N ALA A 28 -8.57 1.76 -4.67
CA ALA A 28 -8.50 1.89 -3.22
C ALA A 28 -9.91 1.84 -2.60
N ARG A 29 -10.89 2.47 -3.27
CA ARG A 29 -12.32 2.46 -2.89
C ARG A 29 -13.09 1.20 -3.33
N LYS A 30 -12.82 0.60 -4.50
CA LYS A 30 -13.64 -0.43 -5.18
C LYS A 30 -13.36 -1.89 -4.81
N GLN A 31 -12.41 -2.20 -3.93
CA GLN A 31 -12.52 -3.46 -3.17
C GLN A 31 -13.75 -3.46 -2.21
N ALA A 32 -14.50 -2.35 -2.20
CA ALA A 32 -15.92 -2.27 -1.89
C ALA A 32 -16.82 -2.26 -3.14
N HIS A 33 -17.01 -3.40 -3.81
CA HIS A 33 -18.28 -3.67 -4.48
C HIS A 33 -18.79 -5.02 -3.98
N VAL A 34 -19.43 -5.00 -2.81
CA VAL A 34 -20.59 -5.86 -2.58
C VAL A 34 -21.77 -5.09 -3.16
N THR A 35 -22.47 -5.71 -4.10
CA THR A 35 -23.68 -5.19 -4.73
C THR A 35 -24.66 -4.66 -3.68
N ALA A 36 -24.84 -3.34 -3.65
CA ALA A 36 -26.01 -2.74 -3.02
C ALA A 36 -27.19 -2.96 -3.97
N THR A 37 -28.04 -3.94 -3.68
CA THR A 37 -29.42 -3.91 -4.17
C THR A 37 -30.30 -3.48 -2.99
N THR A 38 -30.84 -2.28 -3.14
CA THR A 38 -31.77 -1.56 -2.26
C THR A 38 -33.06 -2.33 -1.96
N THR A 39 -33.47 -2.40 -0.69
CA THR A 39 -34.83 -2.05 -0.21
C THR A 39 -34.96 -2.12 1.33
N GLY A 40 -35.36 -1.01 1.98
CA GLY A 40 -35.81 -0.97 3.38
C GLY A 40 -35.19 0.15 4.25
N PRO A 41 -35.96 0.94 5.02
CA PRO A 41 -35.51 2.25 5.50
C PRO A 41 -34.95 2.31 6.93
N ALA A 42 -34.10 3.32 7.12
CA ALA A 42 -33.73 4.03 8.36
C ALA A 42 -32.72 3.37 9.32
N GLY A 43 -31.49 3.90 9.32
CA GLY A 43 -30.46 3.62 10.33
C GLY A 43 -29.03 3.86 9.81
N ARG A 44 -28.71 5.09 9.40
CA ARG A 44 -27.38 5.50 8.90
C ARG A 44 -26.35 5.54 10.04
N THR A 45 -25.36 4.67 9.97
CA THR A 45 -23.91 5.01 10.10
C THR A 45 -23.11 3.89 9.45
N THR A 46 -22.48 4.21 8.32
CA THR A 46 -21.79 3.28 7.42
C THR A 46 -20.46 2.83 8.00
N ALA A 47 -20.28 1.51 8.16
CA ALA A 47 -19.00 0.90 8.53
C ALA A 47 -17.96 1.03 7.39
N PRO A 48 -16.67 1.28 7.68
CA PRO A 48 -15.63 1.29 6.65
C PRO A 48 -15.43 -0.10 6.05
N VAL A 49 -15.44 -0.16 4.72
CA VAL A 49 -15.43 -1.37 3.88
C VAL A 49 -13.97 -1.79 3.61
N PRO A 50 -13.63 -3.09 3.38
CA PRO A 50 -12.24 -3.55 3.30
C PRO A 50 -11.48 -2.93 2.12
N LEU A 51 -10.52 -2.06 2.46
CA LEU A 51 -9.63 -1.35 1.55
C LEU A 51 -8.69 -2.32 0.81
N ASN A 52 -8.40 -2.04 -0.46
CA ASN A 52 -7.19 -2.55 -1.09
C ASN A 52 -6.01 -1.87 -0.41
N LEU A 53 -5.47 -2.47 0.65
CA LEU A 53 -4.47 -1.83 1.52
C LEU A 53 -3.21 -1.40 0.77
N GLY A 54 -2.80 -2.13 -0.28
CA GLY A 54 -1.68 -1.71 -1.14
C GLY A 54 -2.00 -0.44 -1.93
N ALA A 55 -3.17 -0.41 -2.58
CA ALA A 55 -3.64 0.78 -3.31
C ALA A 55 -3.95 1.96 -2.38
N TRP A 56 -4.51 1.71 -1.19
CA TRP A 56 -4.77 2.72 -0.18
C TRP A 56 -3.47 3.30 0.37
N GLN A 57 -2.48 2.45 0.69
CA GLN A 57 -1.17 2.91 1.14
C GLN A 57 -0.50 3.75 0.07
N LEU A 58 -0.49 3.29 -1.19
CA LEU A 58 0.03 4.08 -2.31
C LEU A 58 -0.71 5.41 -2.47
N GLN A 59 -2.04 5.42 -2.29
CA GLN A 59 -2.84 6.64 -2.29
C GLN A 59 -2.42 7.59 -1.17
N GLN A 60 -2.20 7.10 0.07
CA GLN A 60 -1.72 7.93 1.17
C GLN A 60 -0.30 8.45 0.92
N ASP A 61 0.58 7.61 0.40
CA ASP A 61 1.97 7.97 0.05
C ASP A 61 1.98 9.11 -0.98
N ILE A 62 1.19 8.98 -2.06
CA ILE A 62 1.05 10.02 -3.09
C ILE A 62 0.46 11.29 -2.50
N VAL A 63 -0.60 11.21 -1.69
CA VAL A 63 -1.21 12.40 -1.07
C VAL A 63 -0.19 13.13 -0.18
N ALA A 64 0.56 12.39 0.64
CA ALA A 64 1.56 12.98 1.53
C ALA A 64 2.71 13.62 0.73
N LEU A 65 3.19 12.93 -0.31
CA LEU A 65 4.24 13.43 -1.20
C LEU A 65 3.81 14.72 -1.91
N ILE A 66 2.61 14.74 -2.49
CA ILE A 66 2.08 15.90 -3.21
C ILE A 66 1.77 17.06 -2.25
N ASP A 67 1.19 16.82 -1.07
CA ASP A 67 0.96 17.90 -0.08
C ASP A 67 2.29 18.50 0.40
N ASN A 68 3.30 17.67 0.67
CA ASN A 68 4.62 18.16 1.08
C ASN A 68 5.30 18.95 -0.04
N THR A 69 5.22 18.48 -1.29
CA THR A 69 5.77 19.18 -2.45
C THR A 69 5.02 20.48 -2.71
N ALA A 70 3.69 20.50 -2.59
CA ALA A 70 2.88 21.71 -2.74
C ALA A 70 3.17 22.74 -1.65
N ARG A 71 3.38 22.31 -0.40
CA ARG A 71 3.85 23.17 0.71
C ARG A 71 5.21 23.78 0.40
N ALA A 72 6.14 22.94 -0.05
CA ALA A 72 7.48 23.36 -0.46
C ALA A 72 7.41 24.41 -1.59
N ALA A 73 6.49 24.23 -2.55
CA ALA A 73 6.23 25.14 -3.66
C ALA A 73 5.40 26.39 -3.28
N ARG A 74 4.96 26.52 -2.02
CA ARG A 74 4.06 27.59 -1.52
C ARG A 74 2.75 27.69 -2.31
N ILE A 75 2.22 26.56 -2.78
CA ILE A 75 0.94 26.50 -3.48
C ILE A 75 -0.21 26.54 -2.45
N PRO A 76 -1.25 27.39 -2.65
CA PRO A 76 -2.39 27.45 -1.75
C PRO A 76 -3.18 26.12 -1.76
N ARG A 77 -3.42 25.54 -0.59
CA ARG A 77 -3.95 24.16 -0.44
C ARG A 77 -5.47 24.04 -0.34
N ARG A 78 -6.16 25.11 0.09
CA ARG A 78 -7.57 25.02 0.48
C ARG A 78 -8.46 24.71 -0.73
N GLY A 79 -9.09 23.53 -0.69
CA GLY A 79 -10.09 23.10 -1.66
C GLY A 79 -9.52 22.49 -2.94
N LEU A 80 -8.21 22.28 -3.04
CA LEU A 80 -7.60 21.66 -4.23
C LEU A 80 -7.56 20.14 -4.12
N THR A 81 -7.97 19.46 -5.20
CA THR A 81 -7.76 18.01 -5.36
C THR A 81 -6.28 17.70 -5.62
N VAL A 82 -5.88 16.43 -5.48
CA VAL A 82 -4.49 15.99 -5.74
C VAL A 82 -4.09 16.27 -7.19
N GLU A 83 -4.97 16.01 -8.14
CA GLU A 83 -4.72 16.26 -9.57
C GLU A 83 -4.51 17.75 -9.86
N GLN A 84 -5.27 18.61 -9.19
CA GLN A 84 -5.11 20.07 -9.28
C GLN A 84 -3.76 20.50 -8.68
N GLN A 85 -3.40 19.97 -7.52
CA GLN A 85 -2.09 20.25 -6.89
C GLN A 85 -0.93 19.83 -7.79
N ILE A 86 -1.00 18.64 -8.40
CA ILE A 86 0.00 18.18 -9.38
C ILE A 86 0.07 19.14 -10.57
N GLY A 87 -1.07 19.62 -11.08
CA GLY A 87 -1.11 20.63 -12.14
C GLY A 87 -0.37 21.93 -11.78
N PHE A 88 -0.52 22.41 -10.55
CA PHE A 88 0.23 23.59 -10.07
C PHE A 88 1.72 23.32 -9.87
N ILE A 89 2.08 22.13 -9.37
CA ILE A 89 3.49 21.70 -9.23
C ILE A 89 4.17 21.68 -10.60
N LEU A 90 3.52 21.11 -11.62
CA LEU A 90 4.02 21.10 -13.00
C LEU A 90 4.27 22.51 -13.55
N HIS A 91 3.42 23.47 -13.21
CA HIS A 91 3.61 24.87 -13.63
C HIS A 91 4.76 25.57 -12.88
N ARG A 92 5.05 25.16 -11.65
CA ARG A 92 6.11 25.72 -10.79
C ARG A 92 7.44 24.96 -10.90
N LEU A 93 7.52 23.97 -11.78
CA LEU A 93 8.63 23.03 -11.87
C LEU A 93 10.01 23.70 -12.02
N PRO A 94 10.19 24.77 -12.83
CA PRO A 94 11.49 25.46 -12.92
C PRO A 94 11.99 26.01 -11.58
N ALA A 95 11.09 26.54 -10.74
CA ALA A 95 11.44 27.07 -9.43
C ALA A 95 11.69 25.96 -8.39
N LEU A 96 11.14 24.77 -8.62
CA LEU A 96 11.39 23.59 -7.77
C LEU A 96 12.71 22.90 -8.11
N ALA A 97 13.11 22.92 -9.39
CA ALA A 97 14.36 22.33 -9.89
C ALA A 97 15.62 22.91 -9.22
N GLU A 98 15.56 24.17 -8.78
CA GLU A 98 16.66 24.87 -8.11
C GLU A 98 16.84 24.46 -6.64
N ARG A 99 15.90 23.70 -6.06
CA ARG A 99 15.97 23.31 -4.64
C ARG A 99 16.95 22.17 -4.41
N GLU A 100 17.57 22.18 -3.23
CA GLU A 100 18.51 21.14 -2.81
C GLU A 100 17.84 19.77 -2.60
N ASP A 101 16.60 19.74 -2.13
CA ASP A 101 15.83 18.52 -1.86
C ASP A 101 15.16 17.92 -3.12
N MET A 102 15.29 18.57 -4.27
CA MET A 102 14.62 18.16 -5.50
C MET A 102 14.99 16.74 -5.98
N PRO A 103 16.26 16.30 -5.93
CA PRO A 103 16.61 14.94 -6.34
C PRO A 103 15.87 13.86 -5.54
N LEU A 104 15.70 14.08 -4.23
CA LEU A 104 14.98 13.15 -3.34
C LEU A 104 13.48 13.16 -3.66
N ILE A 105 12.88 14.34 -3.87
CA ILE A 105 11.46 14.46 -4.23
C ILE A 105 11.20 13.78 -5.58
N ALA A 106 12.11 13.95 -6.54
CA ALA A 106 12.02 13.32 -7.85
C ALA A 106 12.09 11.80 -7.74
N ASP A 107 13.02 11.26 -6.96
CA ASP A 107 13.13 9.81 -6.73
C ASP A 107 11.87 9.23 -6.06
N LEU A 108 11.36 9.87 -5.00
CA LEU A 108 10.11 9.45 -4.36
C LEU A 108 8.90 9.51 -5.31
N THR A 109 8.87 10.50 -6.21
CA THR A 109 7.81 10.64 -7.21
C THR A 109 7.92 9.57 -8.28
N HIS A 110 9.14 9.27 -8.72
CA HIS A 110 9.43 8.18 -9.64
C HIS A 110 8.98 6.83 -9.06
N GLN A 111 9.34 6.54 -7.81
CA GLN A 111 8.91 5.33 -7.11
C GLN A 111 7.38 5.24 -7.03
N ALA A 112 6.69 6.34 -6.70
CA ALA A 112 5.24 6.38 -6.64
C ALA A 112 4.59 6.16 -8.03
N ALA A 113 5.15 6.75 -9.09
CA ALA A 113 4.68 6.58 -10.46
C ALA A 113 4.85 5.13 -10.95
N THR A 114 6.01 4.53 -10.71
CA THR A 114 6.28 3.11 -11.03
C THR A 114 5.32 2.18 -10.29
N ARG A 115 5.06 2.42 -9.00
CA ARG A 115 4.10 1.62 -8.22
C ARG A 115 2.67 1.79 -8.74
N LEU A 116 2.29 2.98 -9.18
CA LEU A 116 0.99 3.23 -9.78
C LEU A 116 0.85 2.49 -11.11
N ASP A 117 1.87 2.56 -11.96
CA ASP A 117 1.92 1.85 -13.24
C ASP A 117 1.78 0.33 -13.03
N GLN A 118 2.59 -0.25 -12.15
CA GLN A 118 2.52 -1.69 -11.83
C GLN A 118 1.21 -2.12 -11.15
N LEU A 119 0.50 -1.21 -10.48
CA LEU A 119 -0.82 -1.51 -9.92
C LEU A 119 -1.88 -1.55 -11.02
N LEU A 120 -1.79 -0.65 -12.01
CA LEU A 120 -2.75 -0.53 -13.10
C LEU A 120 -2.47 -1.53 -14.23
N ASP A 121 -1.20 -1.82 -14.49
CA ASP A 121 -0.70 -2.77 -15.47
C ASP A 121 0.38 -3.67 -14.83
N PRO A 122 -0.02 -4.69 -14.04
CA PRO A 122 0.92 -5.56 -13.36
C PRO A 122 1.76 -6.36 -14.35
N PRO A 123 3.10 -6.37 -14.21
CA PRO A 123 3.97 -7.18 -15.05
C PRO A 123 3.56 -8.65 -14.97
N PRO A 124 3.45 -9.36 -16.10
CA PRO A 124 3.15 -10.79 -16.07
C PRO A 124 4.26 -11.51 -15.29
N GLU A 125 3.87 -12.54 -14.54
CA GLU A 125 4.78 -13.50 -13.87
C GLU A 125 5.45 -13.08 -12.54
N THR A 126 5.29 -11.84 -12.06
CA THR A 126 5.81 -11.43 -10.74
C THR A 126 4.72 -11.10 -9.73
N LYS A 127 4.92 -11.48 -8.47
CA LYS A 127 4.02 -11.18 -7.33
C LYS A 127 4.68 -10.17 -6.40
N MET A 128 3.92 -9.16 -5.97
CA MET A 128 4.33 -8.24 -4.92
C MET A 128 4.49 -8.98 -3.58
N ILE A 129 5.68 -8.94 -3.00
CA ILE A 129 5.98 -9.56 -1.70
C ILE A 129 6.02 -8.55 -0.55
N GLY A 130 6.27 -7.27 -0.83
CA GLY A 130 6.32 -6.22 0.20
C GLY A 130 7.27 -5.10 -0.15
N HIS A 131 7.71 -4.32 0.84
CA HIS A 131 8.66 -3.22 0.63
C HIS A 131 10.05 -3.61 1.13
N CYS A 132 11.08 -3.21 0.37
CA CYS A 132 12.47 -3.33 0.78
C CYS A 132 12.69 -2.70 2.16
N PRO A 133 13.21 -3.43 3.15
CA PRO A 133 13.49 -2.88 4.48
C PRO A 133 14.54 -1.76 4.48
N THR A 134 15.44 -1.75 3.49
CA THR A 134 16.55 -0.79 3.40
C THR A 134 16.12 0.51 2.72
N CYS A 135 15.59 0.43 1.50
CA CYS A 135 15.26 1.61 0.70
C CYS A 135 13.76 1.89 0.56
N GLY A 136 12.90 0.96 0.99
CA GLY A 136 11.45 1.14 0.98
C GLY A 136 10.76 0.89 -0.37
N ILE A 137 11.50 0.56 -1.43
CA ILE A 137 10.91 0.28 -2.75
C ILE A 137 10.06 -0.99 -2.72
N GLU A 138 9.02 -1.04 -3.56
CA GLU A 138 8.21 -2.24 -3.76
C GLU A 138 9.07 -3.36 -4.36
N LEU A 139 9.02 -4.54 -3.73
CA LEU A 139 9.71 -5.75 -4.17
C LEU A 139 8.71 -6.73 -4.73
N ARG A 140 9.02 -7.21 -5.93
CA ARG A 140 8.22 -8.20 -6.63
C ARG A 140 9.12 -9.38 -6.95
N CYS A 141 8.59 -10.58 -6.79
CA CYS A 141 9.33 -11.81 -7.03
C CYS A 141 8.60 -12.69 -8.02
N ASP A 142 9.36 -13.38 -8.87
CA ASP A 142 8.82 -14.52 -9.61
C ASP A 142 8.60 -15.73 -8.70
N GLN A 143 8.06 -16.82 -9.26
CA GLN A 143 7.81 -18.04 -8.48
C GLN A 143 9.12 -18.71 -8.02
N GLN A 144 10.21 -18.61 -8.79
CA GLN A 144 11.50 -19.21 -8.47
C GLN A 144 12.17 -18.52 -7.27
N GLU A 145 12.14 -17.20 -7.21
CA GLU A 145 12.61 -16.40 -6.08
C GLU A 145 11.77 -16.67 -4.82
N ILE A 146 10.44 -16.77 -4.98
CA ILE A 146 9.54 -17.14 -3.87
C ILE A 146 9.90 -18.50 -3.29
N ASP A 147 10.12 -19.49 -4.16
CA ASP A 147 10.50 -20.85 -3.76
C ASP A 147 11.92 -20.89 -3.16
N GLY A 148 12.83 -20.04 -3.64
CA GLY A 148 14.18 -19.86 -3.10
C GLY A 148 14.22 -19.11 -1.75
N GLY A 149 13.21 -18.31 -1.44
CA GLY A 149 13.06 -17.60 -0.16
C GLY A 149 13.90 -16.32 -0.02
N TYR A 150 14.61 -15.92 -1.08
CA TYR A 150 15.46 -14.71 -1.13
C TYR A 150 15.15 -13.93 -2.40
N THR A 151 15.34 -12.61 -2.32
CA THR A 151 15.29 -11.72 -3.49
C THR A 151 16.31 -10.59 -3.30
N GLU A 152 16.75 -10.01 -4.41
CA GLU A 152 17.59 -8.83 -4.43
C GLU A 152 16.77 -7.60 -4.78
N CYS A 153 16.97 -6.50 -4.05
CA CYS A 153 16.32 -5.25 -4.40
C CYS A 153 16.95 -4.63 -5.65
N ASP A 154 16.20 -4.45 -6.73
CA ASP A 154 16.69 -3.84 -7.98
C ASP A 154 17.25 -2.40 -7.82
N HIS A 155 16.80 -1.68 -6.78
CA HIS A 155 17.25 -0.32 -6.51
C HIS A 155 18.51 -0.23 -5.63
N CYS A 156 18.53 -0.87 -4.46
CA CYS A 156 19.64 -0.77 -3.51
C CYS A 156 20.55 -2.00 -3.49
N HIS A 157 20.32 -2.98 -4.36
CA HIS A 157 21.07 -4.23 -4.51
C HIS A 157 21.25 -5.03 -3.22
N THR A 158 20.41 -4.78 -2.23
CA THR A 158 20.46 -5.50 -0.95
C THR A 158 19.66 -6.79 -1.10
N THR A 159 20.31 -7.92 -0.82
CA THR A 159 19.63 -9.22 -0.75
C THR A 159 18.86 -9.34 0.56
N HIS A 160 17.59 -9.73 0.46
CA HIS A 160 16.69 -9.89 1.58
C HIS A 160 16.08 -11.28 1.60
N ARG A 161 15.84 -11.80 2.81
CA ARG A 161 14.95 -12.94 2.99
C ARG A 161 13.51 -12.46 2.81
N ILE A 162 12.73 -13.17 2.01
CA ILE A 162 11.32 -12.85 1.75
C ILE A 162 10.52 -12.80 3.07
N LYS A 163 10.84 -13.68 4.02
CA LYS A 163 10.22 -13.67 5.35
C LYS A 163 10.45 -12.35 6.11
N ASP A 164 11.64 -11.77 5.99
CA ASP A 164 11.99 -10.52 6.68
C ASP A 164 11.28 -9.32 6.03
N ILE A 165 11.11 -9.36 4.71
CA ILE A 165 10.29 -8.39 3.96
C ILE A 165 8.84 -8.43 4.42
N HIS A 166 8.24 -9.62 4.53
CA HIS A 166 6.87 -9.77 5.03
C HIS A 166 6.74 -9.26 6.47
N GLN A 167 7.71 -9.58 7.33
CA GLN A 167 7.75 -9.11 8.71
C GLN A 167 7.80 -7.58 8.77
N ALA A 168 8.68 -6.94 7.98
CA ALA A 168 8.80 -5.48 7.94
C ALA A 168 7.50 -4.82 7.43
N THR A 169 6.93 -5.38 6.36
CA THR A 169 5.67 -4.89 5.75
C THR A 169 4.51 -4.97 6.76
N ILE A 170 4.39 -6.10 7.46
CA ILE A 170 3.34 -6.29 8.47
C ILE A 170 3.57 -5.42 9.71
N THR A 171 4.83 -5.20 10.10
CA THR A 171 5.15 -4.27 11.20
C THR A 171 4.71 -2.85 10.84
N ARG A 172 4.95 -2.40 9.60
CA ARG A 172 4.47 -1.09 9.12
C ARG A 172 2.95 -0.99 9.16
N LEU A 173 2.24 -2.04 8.77
CA LEU A 173 0.77 -2.10 8.83
C LEU A 173 0.23 -2.19 10.27
N ALA A 174 0.96 -2.83 11.17
CA ALA A 174 0.61 -2.89 12.58
C ALA A 174 0.66 -1.49 13.21
N ILE A 175 1.69 -0.71 12.87
CA ILE A 175 1.84 0.68 13.32
C ILE A 175 0.67 1.55 12.83
N SER A 176 0.13 1.29 11.63
CA SER A 176 -1.04 2.01 11.12
C SER A 176 -2.38 1.56 11.73
N GLY A 177 -2.38 0.56 12.62
CA GLY A 177 -3.59 0.05 13.26
C GLY A 177 -4.46 -0.80 12.33
N ALA A 178 -3.87 -1.40 11.29
CA ALA A 178 -4.62 -2.15 10.30
C ALA A 178 -5.32 -3.38 10.92
N GLN A 179 -6.63 -3.50 10.65
CA GLN A 179 -7.51 -4.52 11.22
C GLN A 179 -8.51 -5.01 10.17
N GLY A 180 -9.05 -6.21 10.38
CA GLY A 180 -10.02 -6.77 9.46
C GLY A 180 -10.69 -8.04 9.97
N THR A 181 -11.68 -8.52 9.22
CA THR A 181 -12.27 -9.83 9.46
C THR A 181 -11.32 -10.94 9.02
N PRO A 182 -11.49 -12.17 9.51
CA PRO A 182 -10.70 -13.32 9.04
C PRO A 182 -10.65 -13.46 7.51
N ALA A 183 -11.75 -13.17 6.82
CA ALA A 183 -11.82 -13.25 5.37
C ALA A 183 -11.06 -12.11 4.68
N SER A 184 -11.15 -10.88 5.20
CA SER A 184 -10.39 -9.77 4.63
C SER A 184 -8.89 -9.92 4.88
N ILE A 185 -8.49 -10.45 6.04
CA ILE A 185 -7.09 -10.71 6.38
C ILE A 185 -6.51 -11.82 5.50
N GLU A 186 -7.21 -12.95 5.30
CA GLU A 186 -6.77 -13.97 4.33
C GLU A 186 -6.55 -13.37 2.94
N ARG A 187 -7.52 -12.58 2.46
CA ARG A 187 -7.47 -11.96 1.13
C ARG A 187 -6.33 -10.94 1.02
N LEU A 188 -6.01 -10.24 2.09
CA LEU A 188 -4.90 -9.29 2.17
C LEU A 188 -3.54 -9.98 2.09
N LEU A 189 -3.38 -11.08 2.83
CA LEU A 189 -2.09 -11.76 3.01
C LEU A 189 -1.76 -12.72 1.87
N ARG A 190 -2.79 -13.23 1.16
CA ARG A 190 -2.63 -14.17 0.05
C ARG A 190 -1.76 -13.64 -1.11
N PRO A 191 -1.90 -12.39 -1.60
CA PRO A 191 -1.02 -11.84 -2.62
C PRO A 191 0.46 -11.84 -2.24
N TRP A 192 0.78 -11.65 -0.96
CA TRP A 192 2.15 -11.71 -0.42
C TRP A 192 2.65 -13.14 -0.23
N GLY A 193 1.97 -14.16 -0.77
CA GLY A 193 2.39 -15.56 -0.59
C GLY A 193 2.24 -16.10 0.84
N ILE A 194 1.59 -15.37 1.75
CA ILE A 194 1.37 -15.82 3.12
C ILE A 194 0.13 -16.72 3.14
N ALA A 195 0.37 -18.04 3.20
CA ALA A 195 -0.67 -19.05 3.19
C ALA A 195 -1.40 -19.16 4.54
N ILE A 196 -2.45 -18.35 4.73
CA ILE A 196 -3.33 -18.42 5.91
C ILE A 196 -4.81 -18.40 5.51
N ASN A 197 -5.59 -19.34 6.05
CA ASN A 197 -7.02 -19.47 5.77
C ASN A 197 -7.86 -18.75 6.84
N ARG A 198 -8.96 -18.10 6.44
CA ARG A 198 -9.95 -17.47 7.33
C ARG A 198 -10.45 -18.39 8.44
N ARG A 199 -10.59 -19.70 8.15
CA ARG A 199 -11.01 -20.70 9.14
C ARG A 199 -9.97 -20.88 10.23
N THR A 200 -8.69 -20.80 9.88
CA THR A 200 -7.58 -20.87 10.83
C THR A 200 -7.59 -19.66 11.76
N ILE A 201 -7.73 -18.46 11.20
CA ILE A 201 -7.84 -17.20 11.97
C ILE A 201 -9.06 -17.28 12.90
N SER A 202 -10.22 -17.71 12.40
CA SER A 202 -11.44 -17.86 13.20
C SER A 202 -11.24 -18.84 14.36
N LYS A 203 -10.58 -19.98 14.11
CA LYS A 203 -10.23 -20.94 15.17
C LYS A 203 -9.29 -20.35 16.22
N TRP A 204 -8.35 -19.51 15.84
CA TRP A 204 -7.47 -18.83 16.80
C TRP A 204 -8.26 -17.88 17.70
N GLY A 205 -9.23 -17.16 17.14
CA GLY A 205 -10.16 -16.33 17.92
C GLY A 205 -10.98 -17.16 18.90
N THR A 206 -11.62 -18.24 18.45
CA THR A 206 -12.41 -19.13 19.32
C THR A 206 -11.56 -19.76 20.44
N ARG A 207 -10.28 -20.01 20.19
CA ARG A 207 -9.33 -20.57 21.17
C ARG A 207 -8.67 -19.53 22.07
N GLY A 208 -8.98 -18.24 21.91
CA GLY A 208 -8.40 -17.16 22.71
C GLY A 208 -6.93 -16.85 22.41
N HIS A 209 -6.39 -17.30 21.26
CA HIS A 209 -5.02 -16.97 20.85
C HIS A 209 -4.89 -15.56 20.28
N ILE A 210 -5.99 -15.03 19.74
CA ILE A 210 -6.13 -13.66 19.26
C ILE A 210 -7.47 -13.13 19.78
N HIS A 211 -7.55 -11.85 20.12
CA HIS A 211 -8.75 -11.23 20.68
C HIS A 211 -9.36 -10.26 19.67
N PRO A 212 -10.69 -10.28 19.48
CA PRO A 212 -11.33 -9.32 18.57
C PRO A 212 -11.25 -7.92 19.16
N THR A 213 -10.85 -6.93 18.36
CA THR A 213 -10.90 -5.52 18.74
C THR A 213 -12.29 -4.94 18.62
N ASN A 214 -13.08 -5.47 17.68
CA ASN A 214 -14.44 -5.05 17.43
C ASN A 214 -15.21 -6.16 16.68
N HIS A 215 -16.47 -5.90 16.35
CA HIS A 215 -17.29 -6.76 15.49
C HIS A 215 -17.87 -5.95 14.34
N THR A 216 -18.12 -6.60 13.20
CA THR A 216 -18.87 -6.00 12.10
C THR A 216 -20.35 -5.83 12.51
N PRO A 217 -21.13 -5.01 11.78
CA PRO A 217 -22.58 -4.92 12.01
C PRO A 217 -23.31 -6.28 11.92
N ASN A 218 -22.73 -7.25 11.20
CA ASN A 218 -23.27 -8.60 11.05
C ASN A 218 -22.80 -9.56 12.18
N GLY A 219 -22.03 -9.06 13.15
CA GLY A 219 -21.51 -9.85 14.27
C GLY A 219 -20.20 -10.60 13.99
N ASP A 220 -19.55 -10.39 12.84
CA ASP A 220 -18.27 -11.04 12.55
C ASP A 220 -17.14 -10.38 13.35
N PRO A 221 -16.23 -11.15 13.97
CA PRO A 221 -15.13 -10.58 14.74
C PRO A 221 -14.08 -9.89 13.83
N ILE A 222 -13.58 -8.75 14.30
CA ILE A 222 -12.50 -7.96 13.69
C ILE A 222 -11.23 -8.14 14.53
N TYR A 223 -10.13 -8.47 13.88
CA TYR A 223 -8.83 -8.71 14.50
C TYR A 223 -7.77 -7.74 13.99
N LEU A 224 -6.78 -7.44 14.83
CA LEU A 224 -5.55 -6.76 14.39
C LEU A 224 -4.73 -7.69 13.50
N ILE A 225 -4.20 -7.15 12.39
CA ILE A 225 -3.34 -7.92 11.50
C ILE A 225 -2.07 -8.38 12.21
N TRP A 226 -1.54 -7.58 13.14
CA TRP A 226 -0.38 -7.92 13.95
C TRP A 226 -0.58 -9.18 14.80
N ASP A 227 -1.72 -9.31 15.47
CA ASP A 227 -2.00 -10.46 16.34
C ASP A 227 -2.11 -11.76 15.53
N VAL A 228 -2.73 -11.67 14.35
CA VAL A 228 -2.83 -12.78 13.40
C VAL A 228 -1.43 -13.20 12.93
N TRP A 229 -0.58 -12.24 12.60
CA TRP A 229 0.80 -12.50 12.17
C TRP A 229 1.67 -13.10 13.27
N GLN A 230 1.58 -12.58 14.50
CA GLN A 230 2.23 -13.16 15.67
C GLN A 230 1.79 -14.61 15.88
N CYS A 231 0.49 -14.90 15.80
CA CYS A 231 -0.03 -16.25 15.96
C CYS A 231 0.45 -17.20 14.85
N LEU A 232 0.51 -16.72 13.60
CA LEU A 232 1.05 -17.48 12.47
C LEU A 232 2.51 -17.89 12.72
N ASN A 233 3.36 -16.93 13.11
CA ASN A 233 4.78 -17.19 13.33
C ASN A 233 5.05 -18.04 14.58
N ARG A 234 4.26 -17.90 15.65
CA ARG A 234 4.37 -18.78 16.84
C ARG A 234 4.18 -20.26 16.49
N ASN A 235 3.20 -20.57 15.62
CA ASN A 235 2.91 -21.94 15.22
C ASN A 235 3.99 -22.54 14.31
N THR A 236 4.74 -21.72 13.56
CA THR A 236 5.85 -22.19 12.71
C THR A 236 7.08 -22.64 13.52
N THR A 237 7.30 -22.09 14.72
CA THR A 237 8.44 -22.47 15.58
C THR A 237 8.22 -23.82 16.29
N THR A 238 6.96 -24.26 16.45
CA THR A 238 6.60 -25.55 17.07
C THR A 238 6.57 -26.74 16.10
N ARG A 239 6.90 -26.55 14.82
CA ARG A 239 6.85 -27.58 13.76
C ARG A 239 8.21 -27.89 13.13
N THR A 240 9.28 -27.70 13.88
CA THR A 240 10.64 -28.23 13.61
C THR A 240 11.03 -29.15 14.73
#